data_AF-A0A832IRL7-F1
#
_entry.id   AF-A0A832IRL7-F1
#
_cell.length_a   1.000
_cell.length_b   1.000
_cell.length_c   1.000
_cell.angle_alpha   90.00
_cell.angle_beta   90.00
_cell.angle_gamma   90.00
#
_symmetry.space_group_name_H-M   'P 1'
#
loop_
_entity.id
_entity.type
_entity.pdbx_description
1 polymer ?
#
loop_
_entity_poly.entity_id
_entity_poly.type
_entity_poly.pdbx_seq_one_letter_code
_entity_poly.pdbx_strand_id
1 'polypeptide(L)' 'MNRLKARVEKIEAADTLHIVTFLWEGVTIRMVSLNLDAGIVPGKEVMLGVNFSSVAIAKDLGGI' A
#
# COMPACT_ATOMS: atom_id res chain seq x y z
N MET A 1 15.95 -6.22 -3.00
CA MET A 1 14.95 -5.57 -2.12
C MET A 1 14.19 -4.56 -2.95
N ASN A 2 12.94 -4.85 -3.30
CA ASN A 2 12.15 -3.98 -4.16
C ASN A 2 11.48 -2.92 -3.28
N ARG A 3 11.75 -1.64 -3.58
CA ARG A 3 11.21 -0.50 -2.84
C ARG A 3 10.42 0.40 -3.78
N LEU A 4 9.24 0.84 -3.37
CA LEU A 4 8.36 1.72 -4.13
C LEU A 4 8.19 3.03 -3.36
N LYS A 5 8.51 4.17 -3.99
CA LYS A 5 8.32 5.49 -3.38
C LYS A 5 6.88 5.95 -3.60
N ALA A 6 6.04 5.87 -2.58
CA ALA A 6 4.61 6.14 -2.70
C ALA A 6 4.17 7.29 -1.77
N ARG A 7 3.03 7.90 -2.06
CA ARG A 7 2.41 8.92 -1.21
C ARG A 7 1.22 8.33 -0.46
N VAL A 8 1.12 8.60 0.84
CA VAL A 8 -0.08 8.24 1.62
C VAL A 8 -1.24 9.10 1.16
N GLU A 9 -2.30 8.47 0.67
CA GLU A 9 -3.51 9.15 0.17
C GLU A 9 -4.58 9.24 1.26
N LYS A 10 -4.91 8.09 1.88
CA LYS A 10 -5.96 7.99 2.91
C LYS A 10 -5.61 6.93 3.93
N ILE A 11 -6.00 7.16 5.18
CA ILE A 11 -5.96 6.17 6.25
C ILE A 11 -7.39 6.01 6.77
N GLU A 12 -7.87 4.78 6.82
CA GLU A 12 -9.16 4.41 7.39
C GLU A 12 -8.92 3.52 8.60
N ALA A 13 -9.63 3.78 9.70
CA ALA A 13 -9.61 2.93 10.88
C ALA A 13 -10.87 2.07 10.90
N ALA A 14 -10.70 0.76 11.05
CA ALA A 14 -11.76 -0.22 11.22
C ALA A 14 -11.41 -1.11 12.42
N ASP A 15 -12.08 -0.89 13.54
CA ASP A 15 -11.80 -1.53 14.83
C ASP A 15 -10.33 -1.37 15.28
N THR A 16 -9.55 -2.45 15.24
CA THR A 16 -8.12 -2.50 15.60
C THR A 16 -7.20 -2.48 14.39
N LEU A 17 -7.75 -2.26 13.20
CA LEU A 17 -7.02 -2.28 11.93
C LEU A 17 -7.04 -0.91 11.27
N HIS A 18 -5.94 -0.62 10.56
CA HIS A 18 -5.79 0.52 9.69
C HIS A 18 -5.67 0.05 8.25
N ILE A 19 -6.55 0.54 7.39
CA ILE A 19 -6.44 0.40 5.94
C ILE A 19 -5.76 1.67 5.43
N VAL A 20 -4.54 1.52 4.93
CA VAL A 20 -3.76 2.63 4.38
C VAL A 20 -3.77 2.52 2.86
N THR A 21 -4.19 3.60 2.22
CA THR A 21 -4.17 3.75 0.77
C THR A 21 -2.98 4.59 0.38
N PHE A 22 -2.19 4.09 -0.56
CA PHE A 22 -1.03 4.76 -1.13
C PHE A 22 -1.20 4.94 -2.64
N LEU A 23 -0.64 6.02 -3.16
CA LEU A 23 -0.53 6.27 -4.59
C LEU A 23 0.92 6.13 -5.04
N TRP A 24 1.15 5.29 -6.05
CA TRP A 24 2.46 5.06 -6.66
C TRP A 24 2.32 5.03 -8.18
N GLU A 25 2.94 5.97 -8.91
CA GLU A 25 2.92 6.02 -10.38
C GLU A 25 1.50 5.90 -10.99
N GLY A 26 0.49 6.50 -10.33
CA GLY A 26 -0.92 6.42 -10.75
C GLY A 26 -1.65 5.13 -10.37
N VAL A 27 -0.95 4.17 -9.75
CA VAL A 27 -1.53 2.93 -9.22
C VAL A 27 -1.86 3.09 -7.74
N THR A 28 -3.08 2.72 -7.37
CA THR A 28 -3.50 2.66 -5.97
C THR A 28 -3.06 1.35 -5.33
N ILE A 29 -2.33 1.45 -4.22
CA ILE A 29 -1.89 0.31 -3.41
C ILE A 29 -2.58 0.41 -2.06
N ARG A 30 -3.09 -0.72 -1.55
CA ARG A 30 -3.71 -0.78 -0.22
C ARG A 30 -2.94 -1.73 0.68
N MET A 31 -2.76 -1.32 1.92
CA MET A 31 -2.15 -2.12 2.98
C MET A 31 -3.08 -2.15 4.19
N VAL A 32 -3.12 -3.29 4.86
CA VAL A 32 -3.75 -3.44 6.18
C VAL A 32 -2.63 -3.49 7.23
N SER A 33 -2.78 -2.74 8.31
CA SER A 33 -1.88 -2.77 9.46
C SER A 33 -2.66 -2.83 10.77
N LEU A 34 -2.16 -3.59 11.74
CA LEU A 34 -2.68 -3.61 13.12
C LEU A 34 -2.22 -2.40 13.94
N ASN A 35 -1.07 -1.84 13.59
CA ASN A 35 -0.51 -0.69 14.28
C ASN A 35 0.15 0.21 13.24
N LEU A 36 -0.20 1.49 13.27
CA LEU A 36 0.32 2.46 12.32
C LEU A 36 1.35 3.33 13.02
N ASP A 37 2.56 3.37 12.48
CA ASP A 37 3.59 4.28 12.97
C ASP A 37 3.10 5.73 12.88
N ALA A 38 3.34 6.54 13.91
CA ALA A 38 2.89 7.93 13.98
C ALA A 38 3.43 8.79 12.82
N GLY A 39 4.51 8.34 12.17
CA GLY A 39 5.06 8.95 10.99
C GLY A 39 4.25 8.70 9.71
N ILE A 40 3.24 7.84 9.68
CA ILE A 40 2.44 7.55 8.47
C ILE A 40 1.16 8.39 8.53
N VAL A 41 1.15 9.49 7.77
CA VAL A 41 0.04 10.45 7.73
C VAL A 41 -0.30 10.82 6.28
N PRO A 42 -1.55 11.21 5.97
CA PRO A 42 -1.94 11.59 4.62
C PRO A 42 -1.06 12.71 4.07
N GLY A 43 -0.71 12.62 2.80
CA GLY A 43 0.17 13.57 2.13
C GLY A 43 1.67 13.25 2.22
N LYS A 44 2.10 12.40 3.14
CA LYS A 44 3.52 12.07 3.32
C LYS A 44 4.02 11.08 2.27
N GLU A 45 5.26 11.27 1.82
CA GLU A 45 5.98 10.28 1.02
C GLU A 45 6.61 9.20 1.91
N VAL A 46 6.49 7.95 1.49
CA VAL A 46 7.00 6.77 2.19
C VAL A 46 7.67 5.80 1.22
N MET A 47 8.55 4.95 1.75
CA MET A 47 9.14 3.85 1.00
C MET A 47 8.42 2.55 1.36
N LEU A 48 7.67 1.99 0.42
CA LEU A 48 7.04 0.68 0.58
C LEU A 48 8.05 -0.41 0.25
N GLY A 49 8.28 -1.32 1.19
CA GLY A 49 9.05 -2.54 0.94
C GLY A 49 8.12 -3.68 0.53
N VAL A 50 8.43 -4.37 -0.56
CA VAL A 50 7.64 -5.53 -1.02
C VAL A 50 8.38 -6.82 -0.69
N ASN A 51 7.70 -7.75 -0.02
CA ASN A 51 8.20 -9.10 0.17
C ASN A 51 8.04 -9.89 -1.14
N PHE A 52 9.17 -10.25 -1.76
CA PHE A 52 9.18 -10.95 -3.05
C PHE A 52 8.47 -12.32 -3.00
N SER A 53 8.56 -13.04 -1.86
CA SER A 53 7.91 -14.34 -1.67
C SER A 53 6.37 -14.26 -1.64
N SER A 54 5.81 -13.05 -1.62
CA SER A 54 4.37 -12.80 -1.62
C SER A 54 3.90 -12.08 -2.89
N VAL A 55 4.74 -12.00 -3.92
CA VAL A 55 4.36 -11.42 -5.23
C VAL A 55 3.80 -12.52 -6.12
N ALA A 56 2.56 -12.35 -6.56
CA ALA A 56 1.96 -13.19 -7.60
C ALA A 56 2.06 -12.47 -8.95
N ILE A 57 2.44 -13.21 -9.99
CA ILE A 57 2.44 -12.73 -11.38
C ILE A 57 1.44 -13.58 -12.14
N ALA A 58 0.49 -12.92 -12.80
CA ALA A 58 -0.55 -13.58 -13.58
C ALA A 58 -0.66 -12.94 -14.97
N LYS A 59 -1.22 -13.68 -15.92
CA LYS A 59 -1.61 -13.10 -17.22
C LYS A 59 -2.77 -12.14 -16.98
N ASP A 60 -2.73 -10.99 -17.64
CA ASP A 60 -3.86 -10.06 -17.68
C ASP A 60 -4.99 -10.69 -18.50
N LEU A 61 -5.85 -11.42 -17.80
CA LEU A 61 -7.03 -12.06 -18.36
C LEU A 61 -8.21 -11.10 -18.17
N GLY A 62 -8.35 -10.14 -19.08
CA GLY A 62 -9.59 -9.40 -19.24
C GLY A 62 -10.69 -10.37 -19.66
N GLY A 63 -11.70 -10.57 -18.82
CA GLY A 63 -12.89 -11.33 -19.18
C GLY A 63 -13.59 -10.72 -20.39
N ILE A 64 -14.11 -11.57 -21.29
CA ILE A 64 -15.02 -11.18 -22.37
C ILE A 64 -16.43 -11.06 -21.79
#